data_AF-A0A5E6NH14-F1
#
_entry.id   AF-A0A5E6NH14-F1
#
_cell.length_a   1.000
_cell.length_b   1.000
_cell.length_c   1.000
_cell.angle_alpha   90.00
_cell.angle_beta   90.00
_cell.angle_gamma   90.00
#
_symmetry.space_group_name_H-M   'P 1'
#
loop_
_entity.id
_entity.type
_entity.pdbx_description
1 polymer ?
#
loop_
_entity_poly.entity_id
_entity_poly.type
_entity_poly.pdbx_seq_one_letter_code
_entity_poly.pdbx_strand_id
1 'polypeptide(L)'
;MSAQDLDPLETQEWLEAFKSVARIEGDDRAKFLLNQLMDMAHKEGMDLPTGVNTSYLNSIAKEKEVATDINADIEERISSYCPLECNGNGVKANQLPYDLGGHIASFASSATLYEVGFNHFYRGPDAEQGADLIFFQGHISTGYLLACFF
;
A
#
# COMPACT_ATOMS: atom_id res chain seq x y z
N MET A 1 6.04 -10.48 -24.13
CA MET A 1 5.88 -10.56 -25.60
C MET A 1 4.40 -10.44 -25.85
N SER A 2 3.89 -9.29 -26.30
CA SER A 2 2.46 -9.15 -26.58
C SER A 2 2.11 -10.09 -27.73
N ALA A 3 1.10 -10.94 -27.53
CA ALA A 3 0.46 -11.63 -28.62
C ALA A 3 0.08 -10.57 -29.68
N GLN A 4 0.41 -10.84 -30.93
CA GLN A 4 -0.08 -10.02 -32.04
C GLN A 4 -1.60 -10.02 -31.98
N ASP A 5 -2.19 -8.85 -31.77
CA ASP A 5 -3.62 -8.65 -31.89
C ASP A 5 -4.03 -9.04 -33.32
N LEU A 6 -4.94 -10.01 -33.43
CA LEU A 6 -5.38 -10.59 -34.71
C LEU A 6 -6.22 -9.59 -35.51
N ASP A 7 -6.96 -8.71 -34.82
CA ASP A 7 -7.73 -7.61 -35.42
C ASP A 7 -7.70 -6.36 -34.53
N PRO A 8 -6.70 -5.48 -34.74
CA PRO A 8 -6.57 -4.25 -33.97
C PRO A 8 -7.74 -3.28 -34.12
N LEU A 9 -8.49 -3.34 -35.24
CA LEU A 9 -9.62 -2.45 -35.48
C LEU A 9 -10.80 -2.85 -34.60
N GLU A 10 -11.14 -4.13 -34.60
CA GLU A 10 -12.19 -4.66 -33.72
C GLU A 10 -11.85 -4.38 -32.26
N THR A 11 -10.63 -4.67 -31.81
CA THR A 11 -10.19 -4.37 -30.44
C THR A 11 -10.36 -2.88 -30.11
N GLN A 12 -10.03 -1.98 -31.05
CA GLN A 12 -10.19 -0.55 -30.84
C GLN A 12 -11.67 -0.15 -30.75
N GLU A 13 -12.55 -0.71 -31.59
CA GLU A 13 -13.99 -0.44 -31.54
C GLU A 13 -14.61 -0.87 -30.20
N TRP A 14 -14.24 -2.04 -29.68
CA TRP A 14 -14.69 -2.52 -28.36
C TRP A 14 -14.20 -1.61 -27.23
N LEU A 15 -12.93 -1.19 -27.27
CA LEU A 15 -12.37 -0.28 -26.26
C LEU A 15 -13.03 1.10 -26.29
N GLU A 16 -13.27 1.66 -27.48
CA GLU A 16 -13.96 2.94 -27.63
C GLU A 16 -15.45 2.84 -27.22
N ALA A 17 -16.13 1.73 -27.52
CA ALA A 17 -17.48 1.48 -27.05
C ALA A 17 -17.55 1.43 -25.52
N PHE A 18 -16.60 0.73 -24.88
CA PHE A 18 -16.52 0.67 -23.42
C PHE A 18 -16.25 2.05 -22.79
N LYS A 19 -15.29 2.82 -23.36
CA LYS A 19 -15.02 4.21 -22.92
C LYS A 19 -16.23 5.11 -23.07
N SER A 20 -16.99 4.96 -24.16
CA SER A 20 -18.21 5.73 -24.40
C SER A 20 -19.25 5.47 -23.31
N VAL A 21 -19.49 4.21 -22.95
CA VAL A 21 -20.41 3.85 -21.87
C VAL A 21 -19.94 4.39 -20.52
N ALA A 22 -18.64 4.24 -20.21
CA ALA A 22 -18.09 4.78 -18.96
C ALA A 22 -18.25 6.31 -18.87
N ARG A 23 -18.10 7.02 -19.98
CA ARG A 23 -18.23 8.49 -20.03
C ARG A 23 -19.68 8.97 -19.96
N ILE A 24 -20.63 8.26 -20.57
CA ILE A 24 -22.03 8.69 -20.68
C ILE A 24 -22.88 8.16 -19.51
N GLU A 25 -22.76 6.86 -19.20
CA GLU A 25 -23.59 6.17 -18.21
C GLU A 25 -22.89 6.03 -16.84
N GLY A 26 -21.57 6.28 -16.78
CA GLY A 26 -20.79 6.32 -15.54
C GLY A 26 -20.08 5.01 -15.17
N ASP A 27 -19.24 5.10 -14.13
CA ASP A 27 -18.35 4.01 -13.70
C ASP A 27 -19.09 2.73 -13.29
N ASP A 28 -20.21 2.86 -12.57
CA ASP A 28 -20.95 1.71 -12.04
C ASP A 28 -21.54 0.86 -13.17
N ARG A 29 -21.99 1.52 -14.25
CA ARG A 29 -22.51 0.84 -15.43
C ARG A 29 -21.40 0.13 -16.21
N ALA A 30 -20.26 0.78 -16.38
CA ALA A 30 -19.10 0.18 -17.04
C ALA A 30 -18.61 -1.08 -16.28
N LYS A 31 -18.53 -1.01 -14.94
CA LYS A 31 -18.22 -2.17 -14.09
C LYS A 31 -19.24 -3.29 -14.25
N PHE A 32 -20.52 -2.96 -14.29
CA PHE A 32 -21.58 -3.95 -14.51
C PHE A 32 -21.42 -4.69 -15.84
N LEU A 33 -21.15 -3.97 -16.93
CA LEU A 33 -20.92 -4.58 -18.25
C LEU A 33 -19.68 -5.47 -18.27
N LEU A 34 -18.59 -5.03 -17.64
CA LEU A 34 -17.37 -5.83 -17.55
C LEU A 34 -17.62 -7.14 -16.80
N ASN A 35 -18.34 -7.08 -15.68
CA ASN A 35 -18.70 -8.29 -14.92
C ASN A 35 -19.58 -9.24 -15.74
N GLN A 36 -20.55 -8.74 -16.50
CA GLN A 36 -21.38 -9.58 -17.38
C GLN A 36 -20.56 -10.27 -18.47
N LEU A 37 -19.56 -9.58 -19.05
CA LEU A 37 -18.65 -10.17 -20.04
C LEU A 37 -17.75 -11.25 -19.42
N MET A 38 -17.22 -11.00 -18.22
CA MET A 38 -16.42 -12.00 -17.48
C MET A 38 -17.26 -13.23 -17.12
N ASP A 39 -18.50 -13.03 -16.65
CA ASP A 39 -19.43 -14.12 -16.35
C ASP A 39 -19.78 -14.94 -17.60
N MET A 40 -19.96 -14.29 -18.75
CA MET A 40 -20.19 -14.96 -20.03
C MET A 40 -18.97 -15.78 -20.45
N ALA A 41 -17.77 -15.20 -20.38
CA ALA A 41 -16.53 -15.91 -20.71
C ALA A 41 -16.31 -17.13 -19.80
N HIS A 42 -16.61 -17.03 -18.50
CA HIS A 42 -16.58 -18.18 -17.59
C HIS A 42 -17.60 -19.26 -17.97
N LYS A 43 -18.84 -18.88 -18.34
CA LYS A 43 -19.88 -19.84 -18.76
C LYS A 43 -19.52 -20.58 -20.05
N GLU A 44 -18.86 -19.91 -20.97
CA GLU A 44 -18.35 -20.48 -22.23
C GLU A 44 -17.07 -21.32 -22.03
N GLY A 45 -16.57 -21.43 -20.78
CA GLY A 45 -15.40 -22.24 -20.45
C GLY A 45 -14.06 -21.63 -20.90
N MET A 46 -14.01 -20.32 -21.14
CA MET A 46 -12.76 -19.63 -21.46
C MET A 46 -11.87 -19.54 -20.21
N ASP A 47 -10.59 -19.86 -20.38
CA ASP A 47 -9.59 -19.73 -19.32
C ASP A 47 -9.24 -18.26 -19.11
N LEU A 48 -9.98 -17.59 -18.23
CA LEU A 48 -9.70 -16.22 -17.84
C LEU A 48 -8.53 -16.20 -16.85
N PRO A 49 -7.60 -15.22 -16.95
CA PRO A 49 -6.56 -15.05 -15.95
C PRO A 49 -7.23 -14.87 -14.58
N THR A 50 -7.10 -15.88 -13.75
CA THR A 50 -7.67 -15.93 -12.40
C THR A 50 -6.89 -14.98 -11.51
N GLY A 51 -7.38 -13.77 -11.34
CA GLY A 51 -6.80 -12.81 -10.41
C GLY A 51 -7.49 -11.46 -10.45
N VAL A 52 -7.83 -10.92 -9.28
CA VAL A 52 -8.23 -9.53 -9.12
C VAL A 52 -6.96 -8.66 -9.17
N ASN A 53 -6.23 -8.71 -10.28
CA ASN A 53 -5.08 -7.86 -10.49
C ASN A 53 -5.60 -6.48 -10.89
N THR A 54 -5.72 -5.62 -9.88
CA THR A 54 -5.83 -4.18 -10.13
C THR A 54 -4.57 -3.70 -10.83
N SER A 55 -4.68 -2.61 -11.60
CA SER A 55 -3.51 -2.01 -12.25
C SER A 55 -2.43 -1.71 -11.21
N TYR A 56 -1.16 -1.82 -11.60
CA TYR A 56 -0.01 -1.48 -10.74
C TYR A 56 0.10 0.04 -10.55
N LEU A 57 -0.89 0.60 -9.85
CA LEU A 57 -1.16 2.00 -9.59
C LEU A 57 -1.75 2.12 -8.18
N ASN A 58 -1.70 3.32 -7.60
CA ASN A 58 -2.35 3.58 -6.31
C ASN A 58 -3.86 3.39 -6.41
N SER A 59 -4.45 2.66 -5.46
CA SER A 59 -5.90 2.43 -5.43
C SER A 59 -6.72 3.70 -5.17
N ILE A 60 -6.13 4.69 -4.51
CA ILE A 60 -6.71 6.02 -4.27
C ILE A 60 -6.07 6.99 -5.26
N ALA A 61 -6.90 7.60 -6.12
CA ALA A 61 -6.47 8.61 -7.07
C ALA A 61 -6.17 9.95 -6.38
N LYS A 62 -5.32 10.78 -6.98
CA LYS A 62 -4.85 12.05 -6.38
C LYS A 62 -6.00 12.98 -6.01
N GLU A 63 -7.06 12.99 -6.81
CA GLU A 63 -8.24 13.84 -6.62
C GLU A 63 -9.15 13.35 -5.49
N LYS A 64 -8.98 12.11 -5.05
CA LYS A 64 -9.72 11.48 -3.94
C LYS A 64 -8.90 11.43 -2.65
N GLU A 65 -7.67 11.93 -2.66
CA GLU A 65 -6.86 12.05 -1.44
C GLU A 65 -7.50 13.06 -0.48
N VAL A 66 -7.55 12.71 0.80
CA VAL A 66 -8.03 13.61 1.84
C VAL A 66 -6.91 14.59 2.18
N ALA A 67 -7.21 15.88 2.13
CA ALA A 67 -6.29 16.90 2.60
C ALA A 67 -6.05 16.71 4.10
N THR A 68 -4.79 16.64 4.50
CA THR A 68 -4.39 16.56 5.89
C THR A 68 -3.83 17.89 6.36
N ASP A 69 -4.18 18.32 7.58
CA ASP A 69 -3.63 19.53 8.20
C ASP A 69 -2.23 19.29 8.80
N ILE A 70 -1.51 18.30 8.27
CA ILE A 70 -0.23 17.84 8.78
C ILE A 70 0.89 18.71 8.22
N ASN A 71 1.78 19.18 9.09
CA ASN A 71 3.01 19.83 8.66
C ASN A 71 4.03 18.76 8.22
N ALA A 72 4.11 18.54 6.91
CA ALA A 72 4.99 17.53 6.31
C ALA A 72 6.47 17.72 6.69
N ASP A 73 6.94 18.96 6.85
CA ASP A 73 8.34 19.22 7.22
C ASP A 73 8.64 18.78 8.66
N ILE A 74 7.66 18.89 9.56
CA ILE A 74 7.80 18.43 10.94
C ILE A 74 7.79 16.91 10.99
N GLU A 75 6.86 16.26 10.28
CA GLU A 75 6.83 14.80 10.22
C GLU A 75 8.08 14.23 9.56
N GLU A 76 8.55 14.80 8.45
CA GLU A 76 9.79 14.34 7.83
C GLU A 76 10.98 14.43 8.80
N ARG A 77 11.06 15.51 9.58
CA ARG A 77 12.10 15.65 10.59
C ARG A 77 11.97 14.59 11.69
N ILE A 78 10.78 14.40 12.26
CA ILE A 78 10.54 13.39 13.30
C ILE A 78 10.86 11.99 12.76
N SER A 79 10.39 11.69 11.54
CA SER A 79 10.58 10.42 10.85
C SER A 79 12.02 10.05 10.59
N SER A 80 12.89 11.06 10.45
CA SER A 80 14.31 10.82 10.20
C SER A 80 15.04 10.34 11.45
N TYR A 81 14.61 10.71 12.66
CA TYR A 81 15.35 10.42 13.89
C TYR A 81 15.30 8.93 14.25
N CYS A 82 14.13 8.30 14.19
CA CYS A 82 13.97 6.93 14.65
C CYS A 82 14.79 5.90 13.82
N PRO A 83 14.81 5.97 12.46
CA PRO A 83 15.68 5.13 11.64
C PRO A 83 17.17 5.44 11.84
N LEU A 84 17.56 6.71 12.00
CA LEU A 84 18.96 7.09 12.24
C LEU A 84 19.50 6.45 13.53
N GLU A 85 18.74 6.54 14.61
CA GLU A 85 19.12 5.94 15.89
C GLU A 85 19.05 4.41 15.85
N CYS A 86 18.08 3.83 15.13
CA CYS A 86 18.00 2.37 14.92
C CYS A 86 19.24 1.85 14.16
N ASN A 87 19.66 2.55 13.11
CA ASN A 87 20.89 2.25 12.37
C ASN A 87 22.12 2.37 13.28
N GLY A 88 22.21 3.45 14.05
CA GLY A 88 23.33 3.68 14.98
C GLY A 88 23.46 2.58 16.04
N ASN A 89 22.35 2.18 16.66
CA ASN A 89 22.34 1.11 17.66
C ASN A 89 22.59 -0.27 17.02
N GLY A 90 22.05 -0.55 15.84
CA GLY A 90 22.28 -1.80 15.12
C GLY A 90 23.75 -1.97 14.70
N VAL A 91 24.40 -0.91 14.21
CA VAL A 91 25.83 -0.94 13.86
C VAL A 91 26.69 -1.14 15.11
N LYS A 92 26.39 -0.46 16.22
CA LYS A 92 27.10 -0.65 17.50
C LYS A 92 26.97 -2.09 18.01
N ALA A 93 25.78 -2.67 17.92
CA ALA A 93 25.54 -4.06 18.33
C ALA A 93 26.36 -5.05 17.49
N ASN A 94 26.47 -4.82 16.17
CA ASN A 94 27.27 -5.65 15.27
C ASN A 94 28.79 -5.49 15.45
N GLN A 95 29.26 -4.46 16.15
CA GLN A 95 30.69 -4.28 16.48
C GLN A 95 31.11 -5.05 17.74
N LEU A 96 30.16 -5.54 18.54
CA LEU A 96 30.45 -6.37 19.69
C LEU A 96 30.89 -7.77 19.24
N PRO A 97 31.74 -8.46 20.00
CA PRO A 97 32.24 -9.80 19.65
C PRO A 97 31.17 -10.90 19.71
N TYR A 98 29.90 -10.53 19.96
CA TYR A 98 28.76 -11.42 20.03
C TYR A 98 27.92 -11.26 18.76
N ASP A 99 27.44 -12.37 18.22
CA ASP A 99 26.61 -12.40 17.01
C ASP A 99 25.15 -12.02 17.36
N LEU A 100 24.96 -10.78 17.81
CA LEU A 100 23.69 -10.24 18.29
C LEU A 100 22.66 -10.03 17.16
N GLY A 101 23.14 -9.82 15.92
CA GLY A 101 22.31 -9.59 14.74
C GLY A 101 21.48 -8.29 14.80
N GLY A 102 20.72 -8.00 13.74
CA GLY A 102 19.82 -6.85 13.69
C GLY A 102 19.27 -6.57 12.29
N HIS A 103 17.95 -6.46 12.15
CA HIS A 103 17.28 -6.21 10.86
C HIS A 103 17.05 -4.71 10.63
N ILE A 104 18.13 -4.01 10.34
CA ILE A 104 18.13 -2.56 10.11
C ILE A 104 17.26 -2.18 8.90
N ALA A 105 17.38 -2.94 7.80
CA ALA A 105 16.68 -2.65 6.56
C ALA A 105 15.16 -2.84 6.65
N SER A 106 14.68 -3.77 7.49
CA SER A 106 13.25 -4.06 7.63
C SER A 106 12.49 -2.91 8.30
N PHE A 107 13.10 -2.27 9.30
CA PHE A 107 12.49 -1.09 9.92
C PHE A 107 12.58 0.13 9.01
N ALA A 108 13.75 0.37 8.39
CA ALA A 108 13.93 1.52 7.50
C ALA A 108 12.92 1.55 6.34
N SER A 109 12.52 0.39 5.79
CA SER A 109 11.53 0.32 4.72
C SER A 109 10.08 0.54 5.16
N SER A 110 9.79 0.41 6.46
CA SER A 110 8.43 0.49 7.02
C SER A 110 8.24 1.64 8.01
N ALA A 111 9.29 2.41 8.32
CA ALA A 111 9.28 3.47 9.32
C ALA A 111 8.15 4.48 9.10
N THR A 112 8.04 5.02 7.89
CA THR A 112 7.01 6.01 7.52
C THR A 112 5.59 5.47 7.73
N LEU A 113 5.35 4.18 7.45
CA LEU A 113 4.05 3.55 7.66
C LEU A 113 3.67 3.53 9.14
N TYR A 114 4.60 3.09 10.00
CA TYR A 114 4.32 2.99 11.43
C TYR A 114 4.20 4.37 12.08
N GLU A 115 4.97 5.35 11.66
CA GLU A 115 4.90 6.72 12.19
C GLU A 115 3.60 7.42 11.86
N VAL A 116 3.12 7.32 10.62
CA VAL A 116 1.78 7.79 10.27
C VAL A 116 0.73 7.09 11.15
N GLY A 117 0.93 5.80 11.42
CA GLY A 117 0.15 5.04 12.40
C GLY A 117 0.18 5.66 13.80
N PHE A 118 1.37 5.89 14.37
CA PHE A 118 1.56 6.45 15.71
C PHE A 118 0.99 7.86 15.86
N ASN A 119 1.18 8.72 14.86
CA ASN A 119 0.77 10.12 14.94
C ASN A 119 -0.74 10.32 14.74
N HIS A 120 -1.39 9.49 13.89
CA HIS A 120 -2.75 9.78 13.41
C HIS A 120 -3.79 8.70 13.69
N PHE A 121 -3.38 7.45 13.95
CA PHE A 121 -4.31 6.31 13.99
C PHE A 121 -4.30 5.55 15.31
N TYR A 122 -3.13 5.22 15.83
CA TYR A 122 -2.96 4.29 16.94
C TYR A 122 -3.41 4.90 18.27
N ARG A 123 -4.26 4.15 18.97
CA ARG A 123 -4.86 4.57 20.24
C ARG A 123 -4.18 3.89 21.42
N GLY A 124 -3.86 4.70 22.43
CA GLY A 124 -3.32 4.23 23.70
C GLY A 124 -4.37 3.65 24.66
N PRO A 125 -3.94 3.18 25.85
CA PRO A 125 -4.80 2.56 26.87
C PRO A 125 -5.93 3.45 27.38
N ASP A 126 -5.73 4.77 27.36
CA ASP A 126 -6.67 5.76 27.90
C ASP A 126 -7.78 6.17 26.90
N ALA A 127 -7.79 5.59 25.70
CA ALA A 127 -8.84 5.86 24.72
C ALA A 127 -10.20 5.29 25.18
N GLU A 128 -11.29 6.03 24.93
CA GLU A 128 -12.65 5.63 25.36
C GLU A 128 -13.08 4.24 24.88
N GLN A 129 -12.57 3.80 23.73
CA GLN A 129 -12.89 2.50 23.12
C GLN A 129 -11.85 1.40 23.44
N GLY A 130 -10.86 1.72 24.30
CA GLY A 130 -9.70 0.86 24.58
C GLY A 130 -8.55 1.06 23.59
N ALA A 131 -7.39 0.50 23.93
CA ALA A 131 -6.19 0.53 23.09
C ALA A 131 -6.35 -0.30 21.82
N ASP A 132 -5.69 0.14 20.75
CA ASP A 132 -5.62 -0.64 19.51
C ASP A 132 -4.70 -1.85 19.67
N LEU A 133 -5.10 -3.00 19.11
CA LEU A 133 -4.29 -4.21 19.08
C LEU A 133 -3.45 -4.24 17.81
N ILE A 134 -2.19 -3.79 17.92
CA ILE A 134 -1.27 -3.68 16.79
C ILE A 134 -0.31 -4.88 16.77
N PHE A 135 -0.38 -5.67 15.70
CA PHE A 135 0.52 -6.80 15.48
C PHE A 135 1.75 -6.35 14.69
N PHE A 136 2.76 -5.84 15.40
CA PHE A 136 4.01 -5.41 14.79
C PHE A 136 4.80 -6.58 14.18
N GLN A 137 5.52 -6.30 13.09
CA GLN A 137 6.45 -7.27 12.50
C GLN A 137 7.60 -7.57 13.48
N GLY A 138 7.87 -8.84 13.80
CA GLY A 138 8.91 -9.19 14.79
C GLY A 138 10.32 -8.65 14.47
N HIS A 139 10.64 -8.51 13.18
CA HIS A 139 11.93 -8.01 12.70
C HIS A 139 12.12 -6.49 12.84
N ILE A 140 11.10 -5.73 13.21
CA ILE A 140 11.22 -4.28 13.43
C ILE A 140 11.31 -3.91 14.91
N SER A 141 11.47 -4.90 15.79
CA SER A 141 11.50 -4.70 17.25
C SER A 141 12.54 -3.66 17.70
N THR A 142 13.70 -3.59 17.02
CA THR A 142 14.71 -2.56 17.29
C THR A 142 14.19 -1.15 17.02
N GLY A 143 13.47 -0.94 15.92
CA GLY A 143 12.90 0.37 15.58
C GLY A 143 11.72 0.75 16.47
N TYR A 144 10.85 -0.21 16.80
CA TYR A 144 9.73 0.00 17.73
C TYR A 144 10.20 0.42 19.13
N LEU A 145 11.19 -0.29 19.68
CA LEU A 145 11.75 0.04 21.00
C LEU A 145 12.36 1.44 21.02
N LEU A 146 13.02 1.84 19.94
CA LEU A 146 13.57 3.19 19.81
C LEU A 146 12.50 4.27 19.64
N ALA A 147 11.40 4.00 18.93
CA ALA A 147 10.27 4.93 18.85
C ALA A 147 9.66 5.18 20.24
N CYS A 148 9.62 4.18 21.11
CA CYS A 148 9.16 4.34 22.50
C CYS A 148 10.13 5.13 23.41
N PHE A 149 11.37 5.38 22.98
CA PHE A 149 12.33 6.18 23.75
C PHE A 149 12.23 7.69 23.48
N PHE A 150 11.63 8.09 22.36
CA PHE A 150 11.36 9.48 21.99
C PHE A 150 9.96 9.92 22.42
#